data_AF-A0A7Y8TFP1-F1
#
_entry.id   AF-A0A7Y8TFP1-F1
#
_cell.length_a   1.000
_cell.length_b   1.000
_cell.length_c   1.000
_cell.angle_alpha   90.00
_cell.angle_beta   90.00
_cell.angle_gamma   90.00
#
_symmetry.space_group_name_H-M   'P 1'
#
loop_
_entity.id
_entity.type
_entity.pdbx_description
1 polymer ?
#
loop_
_entity_poly.entity_id
_entity_poly.type
_entity_poly.pdbx_seq_one_letter_code
_entity_poly.pdbx_strand_id
1 'polypeptide(L)'
;MKKILFLSAVLALTALSLFAQTKKDGTPDMRYKANRQTQVNTYTVPSTNTSVRYQRGYIKENGTYVQPHYKTKENNTNHDNFSTSGNTNIYTGESGSRAKDYSPEATNYGSGKTIQTGSRGGQYYINSKGKKTYVPKR
;
A
#
# COMPACT_ATOMS: atom_id res chain seq x y z
N MET A 1 -78.12 0.76 8.43
CA MET A 1 -77.12 1.54 9.19
C MET A 1 -75.73 1.19 8.68
N LYS A 2 -74.88 2.22 8.54
CA LYS A 2 -73.44 2.22 8.20
C LYS A 2 -73.08 1.99 6.72
N LYS A 3 -72.60 3.10 6.13
CA LYS A 3 -71.92 3.26 4.84
C LYS A 3 -70.52 2.63 4.89
N ILE A 4 -69.77 2.72 3.76
CA ILE A 4 -68.29 2.68 3.59
C ILE A 4 -67.84 1.42 2.81
N LEU A 5 -67.04 1.46 1.73
CA LEU A 5 -66.55 2.47 0.76
C LEU A 5 -65.95 1.65 -0.41
N PHE A 6 -65.95 2.17 -1.64
CA PHE A 6 -65.20 1.61 -2.78
C PHE A 6 -63.69 1.67 -2.54
N LEU A 7 -62.92 0.68 -3.01
CA LEU A 7 -61.61 0.96 -3.64
C LEU A 7 -61.10 -0.19 -4.52
N SER A 8 -61.05 0.08 -5.82
CA SER A 8 -60.30 -0.65 -6.85
C SER A 8 -58.80 -0.52 -6.60
N ALA A 9 -58.04 -1.62 -6.62
CA ALA A 9 -56.58 -1.58 -6.66
C ALA A 9 -56.09 -2.24 -7.96
N VAL A 10 -55.75 -1.38 -8.93
CA VAL A 10 -55.04 -1.74 -10.17
C VAL A 10 -53.59 -2.05 -9.80
N LEU A 11 -53.13 -3.27 -10.07
CA LEU A 11 -51.75 -3.69 -9.84
C LEU A 11 -50.87 -3.17 -10.99
N ALA A 12 -50.39 -1.93 -10.89
CA ALA A 12 -49.42 -1.38 -11.84
C ALA A 12 -48.01 -1.92 -11.50
N LEU A 13 -47.47 -2.78 -12.36
CA LEU A 13 -46.09 -3.25 -12.30
C LEU A 13 -45.15 -2.09 -12.69
N THR A 14 -44.63 -1.35 -11.71
CA THR A 14 -43.63 -0.32 -11.95
C THR A 14 -42.23 -0.95 -11.99
N ALA A 15 -41.62 -0.97 -13.18
CA ALA A 15 -40.22 -1.32 -13.32
C ALA A 15 -39.37 -0.21 -12.68
N LEU A 16 -38.82 -0.48 -11.49
CA LEU A 16 -37.81 0.39 -10.87
C LEU A 16 -36.51 0.28 -11.68
N SER A 17 -36.30 1.21 -12.61
CA SER A 17 -34.96 1.44 -13.17
C SER A 17 -34.07 2.01 -12.06
N LEU A 18 -33.23 1.16 -11.48
CA LEU A 18 -32.16 1.57 -10.57
C LEU A 18 -31.17 2.44 -11.38
N PHE A 19 -31.30 3.75 -11.30
CA PHE A 19 -30.33 4.67 -11.88
C PHE A 19 -29.01 4.52 -11.12
N ALA A 20 -28.07 3.77 -11.69
CA ALA A 20 -26.67 3.82 -11.28
C ALA A 20 -26.13 5.22 -11.64
N GLN A 21 -25.58 5.94 -10.66
CA GLN A 21 -25.05 7.29 -10.85
C GLN A 21 -23.78 7.20 -11.72
N THR A 22 -23.90 7.54 -12.99
CA THR A 22 -22.77 7.66 -13.93
C THR A 22 -22.16 9.05 -13.84
N LYS A 23 -20.86 9.17 -14.12
CA LYS A 23 -20.21 10.48 -14.27
C LYS A 23 -20.75 11.21 -15.50
N LYS A 24 -20.43 12.50 -15.65
CA LYS A 24 -20.81 13.32 -16.82
C LYS A 24 -20.31 12.74 -18.16
N ASP A 25 -19.27 11.90 -18.12
CA ASP A 25 -18.70 11.18 -19.27
C ASP A 25 -19.32 9.80 -19.52
N GLY A 26 -20.37 9.41 -18.79
CA GLY A 26 -21.07 8.13 -18.95
C GLY A 26 -20.34 6.92 -18.35
N THR A 27 -19.15 7.10 -17.78
CA THR A 27 -18.46 6.00 -17.08
C THR A 27 -19.12 5.71 -15.73
N PRO A 28 -19.18 4.44 -15.29
CA PRO A 28 -19.67 4.11 -13.96
C PRO A 28 -18.88 4.86 -12.87
N ASP A 29 -19.57 5.55 -11.96
CA ASP A 29 -18.90 6.23 -10.85
C ASP A 29 -18.56 5.21 -9.74
N MET A 30 -17.29 4.82 -9.68
CA MET A 30 -16.78 3.90 -8.67
C MET A 30 -16.59 4.54 -7.28
N ARG A 31 -16.80 5.85 -7.10
CA ARG A 31 -16.68 6.50 -5.77
C ARG A 31 -17.67 5.95 -4.76
N TYR A 32 -18.89 5.59 -5.18
CA TYR A 32 -19.89 5.02 -4.27
C TYR A 32 -19.61 3.56 -3.89
N LYS A 33 -18.83 2.81 -4.70
CA LYS A 33 -18.36 1.47 -4.31
C LYS A 33 -17.20 1.51 -3.30
N ALA A 34 -16.42 2.60 -3.28
CA ALA A 34 -15.31 2.78 -2.36
C ALA A 34 -15.75 3.11 -0.91
N ASN A 35 -17.02 3.50 -0.71
CA ASN A 35 -17.57 3.88 0.61
C ASN A 35 -18.63 2.89 1.14
N ARG A 36 -18.54 1.60 0.81
CA ARG A 36 -19.19 0.58 1.63
C ARG A 36 -18.38 0.41 2.91
N GLN A 37 -18.78 1.16 3.92
CA GLN A 37 -18.25 1.16 5.27
C GLN A 37 -18.43 -0.23 5.91
N THR A 38 -17.51 -1.14 5.59
CA THR A 38 -17.25 -2.35 6.37
C THR A 38 -16.55 -1.94 7.66
N GLN A 39 -17.06 -2.45 8.78
CA GLN A 39 -16.56 -2.33 10.15
C GLN A 39 -15.21 -1.64 10.33
N VAL A 40 -15.21 -0.57 11.12
CA VAL A 40 -13.99 0.04 11.66
C VAL A 40 -13.39 -0.95 12.66
N ASN A 41 -12.65 -1.93 12.16
CA ASN A 41 -11.52 -2.45 12.90
C ASN A 41 -10.54 -1.28 13.01
N THR A 42 -10.09 -0.97 14.22
CA THR A 42 -9.01 -0.02 14.47
C THR A 42 -7.73 -0.62 13.88
N TYR A 43 -7.60 -0.58 12.55
CA TYR A 43 -6.34 -0.85 11.89
C TYR A 43 -5.42 0.27 12.33
N THR A 44 -4.47 -0.05 13.19
CA THR A 44 -3.27 0.77 13.37
C THR A 44 -2.62 0.82 11.99
N VAL A 45 -3.00 1.80 11.18
CA VAL A 45 -2.39 2.04 9.88
C VAL A 45 -0.92 2.29 10.21
N PRO A 46 0.00 1.45 9.72
CA PRO A 46 1.41 1.71 9.93
C PRO A 46 1.70 3.11 9.43
N SER A 47 2.08 4.01 10.36
CA SER A 47 2.35 5.41 10.03
C SER A 47 3.62 5.45 9.19
N THR A 48 3.47 5.39 7.88
CA THR A 48 4.57 5.52 6.94
C THR A 48 5.12 6.95 6.95
N ASN A 49 6.40 7.11 6.65
CA ASN A 49 7.06 8.41 6.60
C ASN A 49 6.34 9.32 5.59
N THR A 50 5.88 10.48 6.03
CA THR A 50 5.21 11.47 5.18
C THR A 50 6.19 12.15 4.22
N SER A 51 7.49 12.11 4.51
CA SER A 51 8.53 12.62 3.62
C SER A 51 8.83 11.62 2.51
N VAL A 52 8.28 11.92 1.33
CA VAL A 52 8.36 11.04 0.15
C VAL A 52 9.14 11.73 -0.97
N ARG A 53 9.80 10.94 -1.83
CA ARG A 53 10.45 11.41 -3.05
C ARG A 53 10.13 10.51 -4.24
N TYR A 54 10.00 11.13 -5.40
CA TYR A 54 9.88 10.43 -6.68
C TYR A 54 11.24 9.88 -7.12
N GLN A 55 11.27 8.61 -7.50
CA GLN A 55 12.40 7.95 -8.14
C GLN A 55 12.09 7.83 -9.63
N ARG A 56 12.88 8.50 -10.47
CA ARG A 56 12.80 8.34 -11.93
C ARG A 56 13.18 6.90 -12.29
N GLY A 57 12.55 6.38 -13.34
CA GLY A 57 12.89 5.08 -13.90
C GLY A 57 14.28 5.10 -14.55
N TYR A 58 14.95 3.95 -14.56
CA TYR A 58 16.32 3.80 -15.06
C TYR A 58 16.61 2.35 -15.46
N ILE A 59 17.69 2.12 -16.21
CA ILE A 59 18.15 0.79 -16.59
C ILE A 59 19.32 0.40 -15.68
N LYS A 60 19.26 -0.77 -15.05
CA LYS A 60 20.36 -1.32 -14.24
C LYS A 60 21.52 -1.78 -15.12
N GLU A 61 22.71 -1.95 -14.54
CA GLU A 61 23.90 -2.48 -15.24
C GLU A 61 23.63 -3.81 -15.98
N ASN A 62 22.72 -4.64 -15.46
CA ASN A 62 22.33 -5.92 -16.07
C ASN A 62 21.22 -5.80 -17.13
N GLY A 63 20.89 -4.58 -17.60
CA GLY A 63 19.87 -4.32 -18.62
C GLY A 63 18.42 -4.29 -18.10
N THR A 64 18.16 -4.60 -16.83
CA THR A 64 16.79 -4.58 -16.29
C THR A 64 16.27 -3.15 -16.13
N TYR A 65 15.13 -2.83 -16.76
CA TYR A 65 14.45 -1.55 -16.56
C TYR A 65 13.73 -1.52 -15.19
N VAL A 66 13.89 -0.42 -14.48
CA VAL A 66 13.20 -0.09 -13.22
C VAL A 66 12.21 1.01 -13.51
N GLN A 67 10.93 0.73 -13.30
CA GLN A 67 9.87 1.72 -13.45
C GLN A 67 9.99 2.85 -12.42
N PRO A 68 9.57 4.08 -12.77
CA PRO A 68 9.49 5.16 -11.80
C PRO A 68 8.50 4.81 -10.68
N HIS A 69 8.82 5.20 -9.45
CA HIS A 69 7.99 4.94 -8.28
C HIS A 69 8.26 5.98 -7.19
N TYR A 70 7.37 6.04 -6.20
CA TYR A 70 7.58 6.84 -5.00
C TYR A 70 8.24 6.02 -3.91
N LYS A 71 9.16 6.61 -3.16
CA LYS A 71 9.77 6.00 -1.98
C LYS A 71 9.88 7.01 -0.84
N THR A 72 9.79 6.54 0.39
CA THR A 72 10.06 7.34 1.58
C THR A 72 11.51 7.82 1.60
N LYS A 73 11.75 8.99 2.19
CA LYS A 73 13.12 9.47 2.44
C LYS A 73 13.74 8.66 3.58
N GLU A 74 15.05 8.45 3.49
CA GLU A 74 15.80 7.76 4.54
C GLU A 74 15.79 8.54 5.86
N ASN A 75 15.64 7.83 6.97
CA ASN A 75 15.84 8.33 8.32
C ASN A 75 16.63 7.28 9.14
N ASN A 76 16.67 7.41 10.46
CA ASN A 76 17.47 6.54 11.33
C ASN A 76 17.03 5.06 11.35
N THR A 77 15.79 4.76 10.99
CA THR A 77 15.27 3.39 10.94
C THR A 77 14.52 3.15 9.63
N ASN A 78 14.16 1.91 9.34
CA ASN A 78 13.29 1.60 8.21
C ASN A 78 11.82 1.41 8.60
N HIS A 79 11.42 1.61 9.86
CA HIS A 79 10.12 1.15 10.37
C HIS A 79 8.94 1.74 9.60
N ASP A 80 9.08 2.99 9.18
CA ASP A 80 8.08 3.81 8.49
C ASP A 80 8.31 3.87 6.96
N ASN A 81 9.29 3.13 6.43
CA ASN A 81 9.56 3.12 5.00
C ASN A 81 8.53 2.28 4.23
N PHE A 82 8.13 2.72 3.04
CA PHE A 82 7.19 1.96 2.19
C PHE A 82 7.69 0.54 1.86
N SER A 83 9.01 0.35 1.79
CA SER A 83 9.60 -0.97 1.50
C SER A 83 9.54 -1.95 2.66
N THR A 84 9.15 -1.51 3.87
CA THR A 84 9.23 -2.33 5.09
C THR A 84 7.98 -3.19 5.25
N SER A 85 8.18 -4.42 5.69
CA SER A 85 7.13 -5.43 5.86
C SER A 85 5.99 -4.88 6.72
N GLY A 86 4.76 -5.05 6.23
CA GLY A 86 3.54 -4.52 6.83
C GLY A 86 3.15 -3.12 6.34
N ASN A 87 4.07 -2.35 5.76
CA ASN A 87 3.76 -1.04 5.19
C ASN A 87 3.28 -1.17 3.74
N THR A 88 2.52 -0.18 3.29
CA THR A 88 2.05 -0.09 1.90
C THR A 88 2.44 1.26 1.31
N ASN A 89 2.92 1.25 0.08
CA ASN A 89 3.15 2.45 -0.70
C ASN A 89 1.80 3.01 -1.19
N ILE A 90 1.32 4.11 -0.60
CA ILE A 90 0.02 4.70 -0.96
C ILE A 90 -0.07 5.18 -2.42
N TYR A 91 1.08 5.38 -3.10
CA TYR A 91 1.11 5.86 -4.48
C TYR A 91 1.08 4.73 -5.52
N THR A 92 1.63 3.56 -5.18
CA THR A 92 1.74 2.41 -6.10
C THR A 92 0.86 1.23 -5.69
N GLY A 93 0.38 1.19 -4.46
CA GLY A 93 -0.34 0.06 -3.87
C GLY A 93 0.55 -1.12 -3.49
N GLU A 94 1.87 -1.02 -3.69
CA GLU A 94 2.80 -2.10 -3.39
C GLU A 94 3.03 -2.27 -1.89
N SER A 95 3.01 -3.52 -1.43
CA SER A 95 3.35 -3.86 -0.05
C SER A 95 4.87 -3.98 0.13
N GLY A 96 5.36 -3.46 1.24
CA GLY A 96 6.74 -3.63 1.66
C GLY A 96 7.05 -5.07 2.07
N SER A 97 8.30 -5.48 1.88
CA SER A 97 8.78 -6.84 2.13
C SER A 97 10.10 -6.91 2.90
N ARG A 98 10.73 -5.76 3.19
CA ARG A 98 11.98 -5.71 3.95
C ARG A 98 11.68 -5.85 5.44
N ALA A 99 12.42 -6.70 6.15
CA ALA A 99 12.30 -6.80 7.60
C ALA A 99 12.53 -5.43 8.27
N LYS A 100 11.81 -5.21 9.37
CA LYS A 100 11.93 -4.01 10.19
C LYS A 100 13.27 -4.02 10.95
N ASP A 101 13.91 -2.89 11.10
CA ASP A 101 15.14 -2.78 11.90
C ASP A 101 14.87 -3.23 13.35
N TYR A 102 15.83 -3.95 13.94
CA TYR A 102 15.78 -4.50 15.29
C TYR A 102 14.65 -5.52 15.52
N SER A 103 14.18 -6.16 14.45
CA SER A 103 13.22 -7.26 14.51
C SER A 103 13.92 -8.62 14.42
N PRO A 104 13.32 -9.71 14.94
CA PRO A 104 13.86 -11.06 14.74
C PRO A 104 14.13 -11.38 13.27
N GLU A 105 13.26 -10.93 12.35
CA GLU A 105 13.39 -11.15 10.92
C GLU A 105 14.62 -10.46 10.31
N ALA A 106 15.09 -9.35 10.90
CA ALA A 106 16.31 -8.66 10.46
C ALA A 106 17.55 -9.56 10.58
N THR A 107 17.56 -10.46 11.57
CA THR A 107 18.70 -11.35 11.80
C THR A 107 18.93 -12.36 10.66
N ASN A 108 17.89 -12.65 9.88
CA ASN A 108 17.97 -13.54 8.72
C ASN A 108 18.75 -12.92 7.53
N TYR A 109 18.79 -11.59 7.44
CA TYR A 109 19.38 -10.89 6.29
C TYR A 109 20.90 -10.93 6.30
N GLY A 110 21.53 -11.73 5.44
CA GLY A 110 22.99 -11.90 5.46
C GLY A 110 23.44 -12.87 6.56
N SER A 111 22.60 -13.85 6.90
CA SER A 111 23.00 -14.96 7.77
C SER A 111 24.30 -15.63 7.26
N GLY A 112 25.19 -15.97 8.19
CA GLY A 112 26.52 -16.51 7.89
C GLY A 112 27.52 -15.51 7.28
N LYS A 113 27.20 -14.21 7.26
CA LYS A 113 28.12 -13.15 6.82
C LYS A 113 28.56 -12.29 8.00
N THR A 114 29.81 -11.84 7.98
CA THR A 114 30.31 -10.81 8.89
C THR A 114 29.67 -9.47 8.55
N ILE A 115 28.78 -9.00 9.42
CA ILE A 115 28.12 -7.72 9.29
C ILE A 115 29.03 -6.61 9.81
N GLN A 116 29.13 -5.53 9.06
CA GLN A 116 29.88 -4.32 9.39
C GLN A 116 28.92 -3.13 9.52
N THR A 117 29.27 -2.18 10.37
CA THR A 117 28.54 -0.92 10.53
C THR A 117 29.31 0.20 9.84
N GLY A 118 28.66 0.90 8.91
CA GLY A 118 29.25 2.06 8.24
C GLY A 118 29.22 3.31 9.11
N SER A 119 29.97 4.35 8.72
CA SER A 119 30.03 5.63 9.43
C SER A 119 28.68 6.34 9.59
N ARG A 120 27.70 6.04 8.72
CA ARG A 120 26.32 6.54 8.79
C ARG A 120 25.39 5.61 9.57
N GLY A 121 25.92 4.63 10.29
CA GLY A 121 25.15 3.68 11.12
C GLY A 121 24.39 2.59 10.34
N GLY A 122 24.50 2.53 9.01
CA GLY A 122 23.92 1.46 8.20
C GLY A 122 24.73 0.17 8.32
N GLN A 123 24.03 -0.97 8.46
CA GLN A 123 24.66 -2.29 8.51
C GLN A 123 24.74 -2.92 7.11
N TYR A 124 25.86 -3.58 6.80
CA TYR A 124 26.08 -4.24 5.51
C TYR A 124 27.07 -5.41 5.64
N TYR A 125 27.12 -6.26 4.61
CA TYR A 125 28.24 -7.20 4.40
C TYR A 125 28.86 -6.97 3.01
N ILE A 126 30.07 -7.48 2.80
CA ILE A 126 30.71 -7.51 1.47
C ILE A 126 30.31 -8.81 0.78
N ASN A 127 29.64 -8.71 -0.36
CA ASN A 127 29.24 -9.89 -1.13
C ASN A 127 30.42 -10.47 -1.93
N SER A 128 30.20 -11.61 -2.59
CA SER A 128 31.24 -12.30 -3.38
C SER A 128 31.82 -11.48 -4.53
N LYS A 129 31.14 -10.40 -4.95
CA LYS A 129 31.60 -9.46 -5.98
C LYS A 129 32.36 -8.26 -5.39
N GLY A 130 32.69 -8.29 -4.10
CA GLY A 130 33.35 -7.19 -3.40
C GLY A 130 32.46 -5.96 -3.17
N LYS A 131 31.14 -6.03 -3.46
CA LYS A 131 30.20 -4.91 -3.32
C LYS A 131 29.52 -4.96 -1.93
N LYS A 132 29.23 -3.78 -1.37
CA LYS A 132 28.44 -3.67 -0.13
C LYS A 132 26.99 -4.08 -0.38
N THR A 133 26.44 -4.93 0.47
CA THR A 133 25.03 -5.29 0.49
C THR A 133 24.44 -4.92 1.85
N TYR A 134 23.58 -3.91 1.84
CA TYR A 134 22.95 -3.37 3.05
C TYR A 134 21.83 -4.28 3.55
N VAL A 135 21.80 -4.48 4.86
CA VAL A 135 20.82 -5.30 5.57
C VAL A 135 20.07 -4.43 6.58
N PRO A 136 18.83 -4.80 6.96
CA PRO A 136 18.17 -4.19 8.11
C PRO A 136 19.06 -4.26 9.34
N LYS A 137 19.00 -3.24 10.19
CA LYS A 137 19.78 -3.21 11.42
C LYS A 137 19.31 -4.33 12.33
N ARG A 138 20.27 -5.05 12.88
CA ARG A 138 20.06 -6.08 13.90
C ARG A 138 20.39 -5.51 15.26
#